data_AF-A0A705HYH0-F1
#
_entry.id   AF-A0A705HYH0-F1
#
_cell.length_a   1.000
_cell.length_b   1.000
_cell.length_c   1.000
_cell.angle_alpha   90.00
_cell.angle_beta   90.00
_cell.angle_gamma   90.00
#
_symmetry.space_group_name_H-M   'P 1'
#
loop_
_entity.id
_entity.type
_entity.pdbx_description
1 polymer ?
#
loop_
_entity_poly.entity_id
_entity_poly.type
_entity_poly.pdbx_seq_one_letter_code
_entity_poly.pdbx_strand_id
1 'polypeptide(L)'
;MKDKNFSRSISLQCPTCGTTTLLNDQDIEQVRCARCGREMTMNRLIEENGENIHSHVNEIQKDLEKELIKNLSDKLKKAFKGNKNIRIK
;
A
#
# COMPACT_ATOMS: atom_id res chain seq x y z
N MET A 1 3.91 -16.16 -15.94
CA MET A 1 3.72 -15.47 -14.64
C MET A 1 2.53 -14.55 -14.80
N LYS A 2 1.63 -14.48 -13.82
CA LYS A 2 0.50 -13.54 -13.86
C LYS A 2 0.97 -12.30 -13.11
N ASP A 3 1.23 -11.21 -13.82
CA ASP A 3 1.54 -9.92 -13.22
C ASP A 3 0.29 -9.42 -12.48
N LYS A 4 0.20 -9.77 -11.19
CA LYS A 4 -0.83 -9.20 -10.33
C LYS A 4 -0.47 -7.72 -10.15
N ASN A 5 -1.33 -6.83 -10.66
CA ASN A 5 -1.19 -5.40 -10.43
C ASN A 5 -1.37 -5.11 -8.93
N PHE A 6 -0.28 -4.70 -8.26
CA PHE A 6 -0.28 -4.27 -6.86
C PHE A 6 -0.59 -2.79 -6.69
N SER A 7 -1.19 -2.15 -7.71
CA SER A 7 -1.63 -0.76 -7.64
C SER A 7 -2.72 -0.62 -6.57
N ARG A 8 -2.37 -0.06 -5.41
CA ARG A 8 -3.35 0.41 -4.42
C ARG A 8 -3.39 1.93 -4.46
N SER A 9 -4.59 2.49 -4.48
CA SER A 9 -4.82 3.92 -4.25
C SER A 9 -4.87 4.18 -2.75
N ILE A 10 -4.08 5.15 -2.28
CA ILE A 10 -4.10 5.60 -0.88
C ILE A 10 -4.89 6.90 -0.83
N SER A 11 -5.98 6.91 -0.07
CA SER A 11 -6.74 8.14 0.18
C SER A 11 -6.07 8.96 1.26
N LEU A 12 -5.67 10.19 0.91
CA LEU A 12 -5.16 11.16 1.87
C LEU A 12 -6.33 11.70 2.72
N GLN A 13 -6.06 11.89 4.01
CA GLN A 13 -7.04 12.38 4.99
C GLN A 13 -6.62 13.75 5.51
N CYS A 14 -7.60 14.60 5.81
CA CYS A 14 -7.39 15.85 6.51
C CYS A 14 -6.83 15.57 7.91
N PRO A 15 -5.63 16.05 8.27
CA PRO A 15 -4.99 15.78 9.56
C PRO A 15 -5.74 16.39 10.76
N THR A 16 -6.72 17.24 10.52
CA THR A 16 -7.52 17.90 11.58
C THR A 16 -8.85 17.20 11.83
N CYS A 17 -9.54 16.74 10.79
CA CYS A 17 -10.91 16.23 10.93
C CYS A 17 -11.15 14.86 10.26
N GLY A 18 -10.10 14.24 9.72
CA GLY A 18 -10.11 12.88 9.16
C GLY A 18 -10.88 12.69 7.86
N THR A 19 -11.44 13.75 7.25
CA THR A 19 -12.17 13.61 5.98
C THR A 19 -11.20 13.40 4.82
N THR A 20 -11.62 12.65 3.82
CA THR A 20 -10.90 12.48 2.54
C THR A 20 -11.37 13.47 1.48
N THR A 21 -12.41 14.27 1.77
CA THR A 21 -12.94 15.26 0.84
C THR A 21 -12.10 16.54 0.90
N LEU A 22 -11.20 16.63 -0.07
CA LEU A 22 -10.22 17.69 -0.22
C LEU A 22 -10.48 18.42 -1.55
N LEU A 23 -10.52 19.75 -1.50
CA LEU A 23 -10.63 20.64 -2.65
C LEU A 23 -9.21 21.04 -3.05
N ASN A 24 -8.83 20.81 -4.30
CA ASN A 24 -7.53 21.17 -4.84
C ASN A 24 -7.73 22.20 -5.95
N ASP A 25 -7.02 23.32 -5.88
CA ASP A 25 -6.94 24.27 -6.99
C ASP A 25 -5.78 23.84 -7.88
N GLN A 26 -6.03 23.43 -9.12
CA GLN A 26 -4.99 22.82 -9.96
C GLN A 26 -3.81 23.76 -10.27
N ASP A 27 -4.01 25.07 -10.13
CA ASP A 27 -3.02 26.12 -10.41
C ASP A 27 -2.15 26.50 -9.21
N ILE A 28 -2.54 26.07 -8.00
CA ILE A 28 -1.89 26.43 -6.75
C ILE A 28 -1.66 25.12 -6.01
N GLU A 29 -0.46 24.78 -5.56
CA GLU A 29 -0.21 23.53 -4.79
C GLU A 29 -0.86 23.54 -3.39
N GLN A 30 -2.04 24.15 -3.25
CA GLN A 30 -2.85 24.34 -2.08
C GLN A 30 -4.11 23.47 -2.16
N VAL A 31 -4.39 22.85 -1.02
CA VAL A 31 -5.55 22.03 -0.78
C VAL A 31 -6.31 22.57 0.40
N ARG A 32 -7.62 22.63 0.23
CA ARG A 32 -8.56 23.01 1.27
C ARG A 32 -9.43 21.83 1.67
N CYS A 33 -9.54 21.61 2.97
CA CYS A 33 -10.47 20.61 3.51
C CYS A 33 -11.92 21.09 3.35
N ALA A 34 -12.77 20.31 2.68
CA ALA A 34 -14.17 20.66 2.48
C ALA A 34 -15.01 20.68 3.77
N ARG A 35 -14.53 20.02 4.85
CA ARG A 35 -15.26 19.90 6.12
C ARG A 35 -14.86 20.94 7.16
N CYS A 36 -13.57 21.06 7.45
CA CYS A 36 -13.07 21.99 8.48
C CYS A 36 -12.51 23.29 7.90
N GLY A 37 -12.46 23.42 6.57
CA GLY A 37 -11.98 24.62 5.89
C GLY A 37 -10.48 24.85 5.95
N ARG A 38 -9.70 23.97 6.59
CA ARG A 38 -8.24 24.10 6.72
C ARG A 38 -7.57 24.09 5.35
N GLU A 39 -6.72 25.07 5.12
CA GLU A 39 -5.86 25.20 3.95
C GLU A 39 -4.45 24.70 4.27
N MET A 40 -3.86 23.95 3.35
CA MET A 40 -2.51 23.41 3.47
C MET A 40 -1.96 23.12 2.08
N THR A 41 -0.65 22.95 1.95
CA THR A 41 -0.07 22.53 0.67
C THR A 41 -0.22 21.03 0.45
N MET A 42 -0.21 20.59 -0.81
CA MET A 42 -0.15 19.17 -1.17
C MET A 42 1.02 18.44 -0.48
N ASN A 43 2.20 19.07 -0.44
CA ASN A 43 3.38 18.50 0.21
C ASN A 43 3.15 18.27 1.72
N ARG A 44 2.57 19.25 2.41
CA ARG A 44 2.27 19.12 3.83
C ARG A 44 1.20 18.08 4.13
N LEU A 45 0.19 17.97 3.25
CA LEU A 45 -0.82 16.93 3.35
C LEU A 45 -0.19 15.52 3.22
N ILE A 46 0.73 15.33 2.28
CA ILE A 46 1.46 14.06 2.09
C ILE A 46 2.32 13.75 3.32
N GLU A 47 3.05 14.74 3.83
CA GLU A 47 3.89 14.60 5.03
C GLU A 47 3.05 14.19 6.26
N GLU A 48 1.95 14.88 6.53
CA GLU A 48 1.07 14.57 7.66
C GLU A 48 0.31 13.24 7.46
N ASN A 49 0.17 12.74 6.23
CA ASN A 49 -0.34 11.39 5.93
C ASN A 49 0.76 10.32 5.84
N GLY A 50 2.03 10.68 6.10
CA GLY A 50 3.18 9.79 5.92
C GLY A 50 3.06 8.48 6.70
N GLU A 51 2.52 8.52 7.92
CA GLU A 51 2.29 7.31 8.73
C GLU A 51 1.24 6.38 8.10
N ASN A 52 0.16 6.95 7.57
CA ASN A 52 -0.89 6.21 6.86
C ASN A 52 -0.33 5.56 5.58
N ILE A 53 0.45 6.32 4.82
CA ILE A 53 1.13 5.83 3.61
C ILE A 53 2.10 4.70 3.98
N HIS A 54 2.93 4.89 5.00
CA HIS A 54 3.91 3.90 5.44
C HIS A 54 3.24 2.61 5.96
N SER A 55 2.14 2.73 6.68
CA SER A 55 1.34 1.57 7.12
C SER A 55 0.84 0.75 5.92
N HIS A 56 0.26 1.41 4.93
CA HIS A 56 -0.22 0.73 3.72
C HIS A 56 0.92 0.11 2.89
N VAL A 57 2.10 0.74 2.84
CA VAL A 57 3.30 0.16 2.19
C VAL A 57 3.78 -1.09 2.93
N ASN A 58 3.84 -1.06 4.25
CA ASN A 58 4.26 -2.20 5.07
C ASN A 58 3.30 -3.40 4.93
N GLU A 59 2.00 -3.14 4.80
CA GLU A 59 1.01 -4.20 4.52
C GLU A 59 1.25 -4.84 3.15
N ILE A 60 1.49 -4.02 2.12
CA ILE A 60 1.80 -4.52 0.78
C ILE A 60 3.08 -5.37 0.81
N GLN A 61 4.12 -4.92 1.52
CA GLN A 61 5.36 -5.68 1.64
C GLN A 61 5.13 -7.04 2.31
N LYS A 62 4.37 -7.08 3.40
CA LYS A 62 4.05 -8.34 4.09
C LYS A 62 3.22 -9.29 3.22
N ASP A 63 2.28 -8.75 2.45
CA ASP A 63 1.46 -9.54 1.53
C ASP A 63 2.30 -10.11 0.37
N LEU A 64 3.23 -9.31 -0.17
CA LEU A 64 4.19 -9.73 -1.19
C LEU A 64 5.12 -10.85 -0.69
N GLU A 65 5.72 -10.66 0.48
CA GLU A 65 6.63 -11.64 1.09
C GLU A 65 5.92 -12.98 1.35
N LYS A 66 4.69 -12.94 1.89
CA LYS A 66 3.88 -14.15 2.11
C LYS A 66 3.55 -14.87 0.80
N GLU A 67 3.14 -14.15 -0.25
CA GLU A 67 2.85 -14.79 -1.55
C GLU A 67 4.11 -15.33 -2.23
N LEU A 68 5.26 -14.66 -2.11
CA LEU A 68 6.53 -15.15 -2.64
C LEU A 68 6.98 -16.43 -1.92
N ILE A 69 6.98 -16.44 -0.59
CA ILE A 69 7.32 -17.61 0.22
C ILE A 69 6.37 -18.77 -0.07
N LYS A 70 5.07 -18.50 -0.18
CA LYS A 70 4.06 -19.51 -0.54
C LYS A 70 4.29 -20.06 -1.95
N ASN A 71 4.53 -19.21 -2.94
CA ASN A 71 4.82 -19.65 -4.29
C ASN A 71 6.13 -20.44 -4.39
N LEU A 72 7.17 -20.03 -3.68
CA LEU A 72 8.45 -20.73 -3.65
C LEU A 72 8.31 -22.09 -2.98
N SER A 73 7.68 -22.14 -1.81
CA SER A 73 7.42 -23.40 -1.09
C SER A 73 6.52 -24.35 -1.88
N ASP A 74 5.47 -23.86 -2.55
CA ASP A 74 4.62 -24.69 -3.40
C ASP A 74 5.37 -25.22 -4.64
N LYS A 75 6.24 -24.40 -5.25
CA LYS A 75 7.09 -24.84 -6.36
C LYS A 75 8.12 -25.87 -5.92
N LEU A 76 8.79 -25.65 -4.79
CA LEU A 76 9.73 -26.62 -4.20
C LEU A 76 9.00 -27.92 -3.85
N LYS A 77 7.89 -27.84 -3.13
CA LYS A 77 7.08 -29.03 -2.80
C LYS A 77 6.66 -29.78 -4.04
N LYS A 78 6.22 -29.11 -5.12
CA LYS A 78 5.88 -29.75 -6.40
C LYS A 78 7.09 -30.39 -7.08
N ALA A 79 8.23 -29.69 -7.13
CA ALA A 79 9.45 -30.19 -7.77
C ALA A 79 10.00 -31.44 -7.07
N PHE A 80 9.88 -31.52 -5.75
CA PHE A 80 10.37 -32.66 -4.95
C PHE A 80 9.29 -33.70 -4.62
N LYS A 81 8.01 -33.50 -5.01
CA LYS A 81 6.88 -34.41 -4.72
C LYS A 81 7.04 -35.83 -5.29
N GLY A 82 7.94 -36.03 -6.25
CA GLY A 82 8.23 -37.33 -6.87
C GLY A 82 9.57 -37.95 -6.46
N ASN A 83 10.39 -37.27 -5.65
CA ASN A 83 11.71 -37.78 -5.27
C ASN A 83 11.59 -38.65 -4.02
N LYS A 84 11.80 -39.97 -4.17
CA LYS A 84 11.73 -40.95 -3.06
C LYS A 84 12.77 -40.71 -1.95
N ASN A 85 13.80 -39.89 -2.21
CA ASN A 85 14.91 -39.63 -1.28
C ASN A 85 14.88 -38.24 -0.61
N ILE A 86 13.97 -37.33 -0.97
CA ILE A 86 13.94 -35.97 -0.38
C ILE A 86 12.52 -35.66 0.13
N ARG A 87 12.39 -35.50 1.45
CA ARG A 87 11.13 -35.16 2.13
C ARG A 87 11.20 -33.70 2.62
N ILE A 88 10.48 -32.81 1.95
CA ILE A 88 10.34 -31.41 2.40
C ILE A 88 9.14 -31.34 3.36
N LYS A 89 9.39 -30.99 4.63
CA LYS A 89 8.33 -30.68 5.62
C LYS A 89 7.78 -29.27 5.38
#